data_AF-A0A924VJE3-F1
#
_entry.id   AF-A0A924VJE3-F1
#
_cell.length_a   1.000
_cell.length_b   1.000
_cell.length_c   1.000
_cell.angle_alpha   90.00
_cell.angle_beta   90.00
_cell.angle_gamma   90.00
#
_symmetry.space_group_name_H-M   'P 1'
#
loop_
_entity.id
_entity.type
_entity.pdbx_description
1 polymer ?
#
loop_
_entity_poly.entity_id
_entity_poly.type
_entity_poly.pdbx_seq_one_letter_code
_entity_poly.pdbx_strand_id
1 'polypeptide(L)' 'SRSGETVSRSDILHEVWGTTRHIDPTIVDQYVRYVRRKLDPVDAGVRIVTVRGSGYSLVADGA' A
#
# COMPACT_ATOMS: atom_id res chain seq x y z
N SER A 1 -14.39 -2.13 1.38
CA SER A 1 -13.11 -1.80 2.01
C SER A 1 -12.25 -3.05 2.02
N ARG A 2 -11.00 -3.00 1.54
CA ARG A 2 -10.04 -4.13 1.54
C ARG A 2 -9.18 -4.19 2.82
N SER A 3 -9.65 -3.61 3.92
CA SER A 3 -8.94 -3.63 5.20
C SER A 3 -8.64 -5.07 5.64
N GLY A 4 -7.38 -5.37 5.96
CA GLY A 4 -6.89 -6.70 6.31
C GLY A 4 -6.57 -7.63 5.12
N GLU A 5 -6.95 -7.28 3.90
CA GLU A 5 -6.60 -8.04 2.69
C GLU A 5 -5.18 -7.69 2.23
N THR A 6 -4.44 -8.66 1.67
CA THR A 6 -3.17 -8.38 1.01
C THR A 6 -3.41 -8.06 -0.45
N VAL A 7 -2.98 -6.88 -0.88
CA VAL A 7 -3.11 -6.41 -2.26
C VAL A 7 -1.73 -6.40 -2.92
N SER A 8 -1.64 -6.96 -4.12
CA SER A 8 -0.36 -7.02 -4.84
C SER A 8 0.06 -5.65 -5.38
N ARG A 9 1.36 -5.49 -5.65
CA ARG A 9 1.88 -4.26 -6.27
C ARG A 9 1.24 -4.02 -7.63
N SER A 10 1.07 -5.07 -8.43
CA SER A 10 0.46 -5.00 -9.75
C SER A 10 -1.00 -4.55 -9.66
N ASP A 11 -1.75 -5.05 -8.67
CA ASP A 11 -3.15 -4.65 -8.46
C ASP A 11 -3.24 -3.19 -8.00
N ILE A 12 -2.42 -2.77 -7.04
CA ILE A 12 -2.36 -1.36 -6.59
C ILE A 12 -1.99 -0.45 -7.77
N LEU A 13 -1.01 -0.85 -8.58
CA LEU A 13 -0.58 -0.10 -9.75
C LEU A 13 -1.72 0.03 -10.78
N HIS A 14 -2.39 -1.09 -11.08
CA HIS A 14 -3.52 -1.11 -12.01
C HIS A 14 -4.70 -0.27 -11.50
N GLU A 15 -5.03 -0.36 -10.22
CA GLU A 15 -6.17 0.37 -9.63
C GLU A 15 -5.94 1.89 -9.58
N VAL A 16 -4.72 2.33 -9.28
CA VAL A 16 -4.40 3.76 -9.15
C VAL A 16 -4.06 4.43 -10.48
N TRP A 17 -3.34 3.74 -11.37
CA TRP A 17 -2.87 4.31 -12.65
C TRP A 17 -3.60 3.76 -13.89
N GLY A 18 -4.47 2.75 -13.75
CA GLY A 18 -5.24 2.18 -14.86
C GLY A 18 -4.41 1.34 -15.84
N THR A 19 -3.11 1.19 -15.62
CA THR A 19 -2.22 0.39 -16.47
C THR A 19 -0.95 -0.02 -15.74
N THR A 20 -0.40 -1.16 -16.12
CA THR A 20 0.92 -1.66 -15.66
C THR A 20 1.97 -1.64 -16.77
N ARG A 21 1.60 -1.24 -18.00
CA ARG A 21 2.40 -1.48 -19.22
C ARG A 21 3.67 -0.62 -19.32
N HIS A 22 3.69 0.56 -18.70
CA HIS A 22 4.80 1.52 -18.81
C HIS A 22 5.27 2.03 -17.44
N ILE A 23 4.85 1.39 -16.36
CA ILE A 23 5.17 1.83 -15.01
C ILE A 23 5.77 0.66 -14.24
N ASP A 24 6.95 0.89 -13.69
CA ASP A 24 7.62 -0.09 -12.86
C ASP A 24 6.83 -0.30 -11.55
N PRO A 25 6.45 -1.54 -11.20
CA PRO A 25 5.75 -1.84 -9.95
C PRO A 25 6.49 -1.37 -8.68
N THR A 26 7.80 -1.14 -8.74
CA THR A 26 8.59 -0.55 -7.63
C THR A 26 8.18 0.87 -7.28
N ILE A 27 7.49 1.60 -8.19
CA ILE A 27 6.93 2.92 -7.88
C ILE A 27 5.92 2.85 -6.72
N VAL A 28 5.23 1.71 -6.58
CA VAL A 28 4.28 1.47 -5.50
C VAL A 28 5.00 1.58 -4.15
N ASP A 29 6.22 1.05 -4.04
CA ASP A 29 7.01 1.08 -2.82
C ASP A 29 7.39 2.51 -2.44
N GLN A 30 7.72 3.35 -3.43
CA GLN A 30 8.01 4.77 -3.22
C GLN A 30 6.77 5.51 -2.68
N TYR A 31 5.60 5.30 -3.28
CA TYR A 31 4.37 5.95 -2.84
C TYR A 31 3.88 5.42 -1.49
N VAL A 32 3.99 4.11 -1.23
CA VAL A 32 3.67 3.54 0.09
C VAL A 32 4.57 4.15 1.17
N ARG A 33 5.87 4.34 0.89
CA ARG A 33 6.76 5.06 1.81
C ARG A 33 6.29 6.48 2.05
N TYR A 34 5.81 7.17 1.03
CA TYR A 34 5.31 8.54 1.16
C TYR A 34 4.03 8.61 1.98
N VAL A 35 3.11 7.67 1.76
CA VAL A 35 1.86 7.58 2.53
C VAL A 35 2.16 7.27 3.99
N ARG A 36 3.02 6.30 4.30
CA ARG A 36 3.44 6.00 5.68
C ARG A 36 3.95 7.25 6.41
N ARG A 37 4.88 7.98 5.79
CA ARG A 37 5.39 9.24 6.37
C ARG A 37 4.32 10.30 6.64
N LYS A 38 3.21 10.29 5.90
CA LYS A 38 2.08 11.19 6.12
C LYS A 38 1.13 10.68 7.20
N LEU A 39 1.02 9.36 7.37
CA LEU A 39 0.17 8.73 8.40
C LEU A 39 0.85 8.74 9.77
N ASP A 40 2.18 8.58 9.83
CA ASP A 40 2.96 8.50 11.07
C ASP A 40 2.67 9.65 12.07
N PRO A 41 2.60 10.94 11.67
CA PRO A 41 2.39 12.03 12.63
C PRO A 41 0.93 12.25 13.06
N VAL A 42 -0.05 11.64 12.38
CA VAL A 42 -1.48 11.96 12.60
C VAL A 42 -2.25 10.89 13.37
N ASP A 43 -1.56 9.84 13.86
CA ASP A 43 -2.20 8.69 14.53
C ASP A 43 -3.46 8.22 13.79
N ALA A 44 -3.28 7.83 12.52
CA ALA A 44 -4.37 7.55 11.60
C ALA A 44 -5.26 6.36 12.00
N GLY A 45 -4.96 5.66 13.09
CA GLY A 45 -5.63 4.43 13.54
C GLY A 45 -5.44 3.26 12.56
N VAL A 46 -4.54 3.38 11.59
CA VAL A 46 -4.25 2.37 10.58
C VAL A 46 -2.77 2.39 10.18
N ARG A 47 -2.28 1.21 9.81
CA ARG A 47 -0.92 0.99 9.33
C ARG A 47 -0.93 0.25 8.01
N ILE A 48 -0.06 0.69 7.10
CA ILE A 48 0.25 -0.09 5.90
C ILE A 48 1.39 -1.05 6.24
N VAL A 49 1.15 -2.36 6.19
CA VAL A 49 2.16 -3.41 6.43
C VAL A 49 2.65 -4.01 5.12
N THR A 50 3.93 -4.39 5.10
CA THR A 50 4.52 -5.08 3.95
C THR A 50 4.37 -6.59 4.14
N VAL A 51 3.71 -7.26 3.20
CA VAL A 51 3.64 -8.72 3.12
C VAL A 51 4.68 -9.17 2.10
N ARG A 52 5.81 -9.70 2.59
CA ARG A 52 6.96 -10.06 1.75
C ARG A 52 6.54 -11.03 0.64
N GLY A 53 6.94 -10.74 -0.59
CA GLY A 53 6.59 -11.55 -1.77
C GLY A 53 5.16 -11.35 -2.29
N SER A 54 4.26 -10.71 -1.53
CA SER A 54 2.84 -10.60 -1.91
C SER A 54 2.42 -9.15 -2.20
N GLY A 55 2.80 -8.18 -1.36
CA GLY A 55 2.40 -6.78 -1.53
C GLY A 55 2.19 -6.05 -0.21
N TYR A 56 1.04 -5.37 -0.08
CA TYR A 56 0.72 -4.52 1.06
C TYR A 56 -0.66 -4.84 1.64
N SER A 57 -0.81 -4.63 2.94
CA SER A 57 -2.11 -4.70 3.60
C SER A 57 -2.32 -3.49 4.50
N LEU A 58 -3.58 -3.07 4.66
CA LEU A 58 -3.98 -2.02 5.57
C LEU A 58 -4.58 -2.66 6.83
N VAL A 59 -3.91 -2.49 7.97
CA VAL A 59 -4.36 -3.02 9.27
C VAL A 59 -4.78 -1.87 10.19
N ALA A 60 -5.74 -2.10 11.08
CA ALA A 60 -6.06 -1.13 12.13
C ALA A 60 -4.94 -1.13 13.19
N ASP A 61 -4.61 0.04 13.74
CA ASP A 61 -3.74 0.10 14.92
C ASP A 61 -4.54 -0.36 16.15
N GLY A 62 -4.04 -1.36 16.88
CA GLY A 62 -4.67 -1.89 18.11
C GLY A 62 -5.47 -3.19 17.97
N ALA A 63 -5.39 -3.88 16.83
CA ALA A 63 -5.81 -5.28 16.69
C ALA A 63 -4.65 -6.26 16.95
#